data_AF-A0A7C5WA76-F1
#
_entry.id   AF-A0A7C5WA76-F1
#
_cell.length_a   1.000
_cell.length_b   1.000
_cell.length_c   1.000
_cell.angle_alpha   90.00
_cell.angle_beta   90.00
_cell.angle_gamma   90.00
#
_symmetry.space_group_name_H-M   'P 1'
#
loop_
_entity.id
_entity.type
_entity.pdbx_description
1 polymer ?
#
loop_
_entity_poly.entity_id
_entity_poly.type
_entity_poly.pdbx_seq_one_letter_code
_entity_poly.pdbx_strand_id
1 'polypeptide(L)'
;MGYLEYYNLNDDPFRLTPDPEYFFPSESHELGIRSLDYCIDSREGFCVITGEPGTGKTTLLNVFIKQWKEKADIALILTPRLMPEDFLAAVLDDLGLELKARNKNELIKQFRDYLLERHQKGSNVIIIVDEAQNLPVETIEELRLLSNLETDREKLLQIVLVGQPELDSLLKTRALRQLNQRIVTKLSLKLLNEKETQEYINFRLFRAGKTTLRFDDAAVKQIHRLTAGNPRLINILAKRALMAAYLEESWVVSKRHVKKAEKSLGDTEELAHRRALLSPKGLVPLLLILLVALLISFWSIREGDRIGFKENKKDTPPLRQERVEKGIPDDTAASYTDTENNVMDRKMQRGAATSHAVVSVGRANVRVKPGLDYKTVAIVSKGQRYIVEDSRKDSAGRRWYLIRLSDQLKGWISERVVAID
;
A
#
# COMPACT_ATOMS: atom_id res chain seq x y z
N MET A 1 34.47 -27.96 -8.54
CA MET A 1 33.49 -27.63 -9.58
C MET A 1 32.33 -26.94 -8.90
N GLY A 2 31.89 -25.78 -9.39
CA GLY A 2 30.66 -25.14 -8.88
C GLY A 2 29.41 -25.86 -9.39
N TYR A 3 28.25 -25.70 -8.75
CA TYR A 3 27.02 -26.35 -9.23
C TYR A 3 26.63 -25.91 -10.65
N LEU A 4 26.97 -24.67 -11.04
CA LEU A 4 26.73 -24.15 -12.38
C LEU A 4 27.52 -24.93 -13.42
N GLU A 5 28.83 -25.12 -13.19
CA GLU A 5 29.69 -25.95 -14.03
C GLU A 5 29.19 -27.40 -14.07
N TYR A 6 28.81 -27.95 -12.91
CA TYR A 6 28.30 -29.31 -12.80
C TYR A 6 27.06 -29.52 -13.69
N TYR A 7 26.13 -28.57 -13.69
CA TYR A 7 24.90 -28.65 -14.50
C TYR A 7 25.01 -28.03 -15.90
N ASN A 8 26.20 -27.61 -16.33
CA ASN A 8 26.39 -26.91 -17.61
C ASN A 8 25.50 -25.65 -17.75
N LEU A 9 25.41 -24.87 -16.68
CA LEU A 9 24.71 -23.59 -16.62
C LEU A 9 25.73 -22.46 -16.72
N ASN A 10 25.46 -21.47 -17.58
CA ASN A 10 26.25 -20.26 -17.70
C ASN A 10 25.92 -19.24 -16.61
N ASP A 11 24.75 -19.40 -15.99
CA ASP A 11 24.21 -18.45 -15.03
C ASP A 11 23.26 -19.11 -14.00
N ASP A 12 22.98 -18.44 -12.88
CA ASP A 12 22.04 -18.91 -11.85
C ASP A 12 20.57 -18.77 -12.33
N PRO A 13 19.89 -19.88 -12.66
CA PRO A 13 18.50 -19.85 -13.14
C PRO A 13 17.53 -19.33 -12.10
N PHE A 14 17.87 -19.33 -10.81
CA PHE A 14 16.94 -18.98 -9.73
C PHE A 14 17.42 -17.77 -8.91
N ARG A 15 18.20 -16.88 -9.52
CA ARG A 15 18.54 -15.56 -8.95
C ARG A 15 17.27 -14.77 -8.58
N LEU A 16 17.34 -14.02 -7.48
CA LEU A 16 16.24 -13.17 -7.01
C LEU A 16 16.30 -11.76 -7.60
N THR A 17 17.48 -11.31 -8.03
CA THR A 17 17.64 -10.03 -8.70
C THR A 17 16.84 -10.05 -10.00
N PRO A 18 15.96 -9.06 -10.23
CA PRO A 18 15.20 -8.96 -11.47
C PRO A 18 16.14 -8.84 -12.67
N ASP A 19 15.92 -9.68 -13.67
CA ASP A 19 16.65 -9.69 -14.93
C ASP A 19 15.64 -9.83 -16.08
N PRO A 20 15.55 -8.84 -17.00
CA PRO A 20 14.61 -8.87 -18.11
C PRO A 20 14.75 -10.11 -19.00
N GLU A 21 15.94 -10.72 -19.11
CA GLU A 21 16.14 -11.93 -19.93
C GLU A 21 15.45 -13.17 -19.35
N TYR A 22 15.22 -13.15 -18.03
CA TYR A 22 14.52 -14.18 -17.28
C TYR A 22 13.04 -13.84 -17.05
N PHE A 23 12.49 -12.88 -17.80
CA PHE A 23 11.06 -12.60 -17.79
C PHE A 23 10.29 -13.72 -18.50
N PHE A 24 9.48 -14.45 -17.73
CA PHE A 24 8.52 -15.40 -18.24
C PHE A 24 7.17 -14.70 -18.44
N PRO A 25 6.68 -14.58 -19.70
CA PRO A 25 5.41 -13.93 -19.98
C PRO A 25 4.26 -14.90 -19.66
N SER A 26 3.82 -14.92 -18.40
CA SER A 26 2.61 -15.68 -18.04
C SER A 26 1.37 -15.05 -18.68
N GLU A 27 0.25 -15.78 -18.72
CA GLU A 27 -0.98 -15.29 -19.36
C GLU A 27 -1.44 -13.93 -18.78
N SER A 28 -1.36 -13.81 -17.45
CA SER A 28 -1.68 -12.58 -16.74
C SER A 28 -0.72 -11.42 -17.07
N HIS A 29 0.53 -11.70 -17.41
CA HIS A 29 1.50 -10.68 -17.81
C HIS A 29 1.24 -10.19 -19.23
N GLU A 30 0.94 -11.10 -20.16
CA GLU A 30 0.57 -10.74 -21.53
C GLU A 30 -0.67 -9.85 -21.54
N LEU A 31 -1.69 -10.22 -20.75
CA LEU A 31 -2.87 -9.39 -20.58
C LEU A 31 -2.53 -8.01 -19.99
N GLY A 32 -1.54 -7.94 -19.10
CA GLY A 32 -1.06 -6.69 -18.51
C GLY A 32 -0.38 -5.76 -19.50
N ILE A 33 0.52 -6.29 -20.33
CA ILE A 33 1.14 -5.48 -21.39
C ILE A 33 0.07 -4.98 -22.36
N ARG A 34 -0.84 -5.84 -22.83
CA ARG A 34 -1.93 -5.42 -23.74
C ARG A 34 -2.85 -4.36 -23.11
N SER A 35 -3.12 -4.48 -21.82
CA SER A 35 -3.93 -3.52 -21.06
C SER A 35 -3.25 -2.16 -20.94
N LEU A 36 -1.93 -2.14 -20.73
CA LEU A 36 -1.14 -0.91 -20.73
C LEU A 36 -1.11 -0.29 -22.11
N ASP A 37 -0.79 -1.07 -23.14
CA ASP A 37 -0.77 -0.61 -24.54
C ASP A 37 -2.10 0.04 -24.92
N TYR A 38 -3.22 -0.62 -24.62
CA TYR A 38 -4.55 -0.07 -24.84
C TYR A 38 -4.77 1.26 -24.10
N CYS A 39 -4.38 1.35 -22.83
CA CYS A 39 -4.59 2.56 -22.03
C CYS A 39 -3.77 3.76 -22.54
N ILE A 40 -2.58 3.51 -23.08
CA ILE A 40 -1.75 4.56 -23.66
C ILE A 40 -2.25 4.97 -25.04
N ASP A 41 -2.56 3.98 -25.90
CA ASP A 41 -3.04 4.23 -27.27
C ASP A 41 -4.40 4.92 -27.28
N SER A 42 -5.29 4.58 -26.35
CA SER A 42 -6.59 5.25 -26.22
C SER A 42 -6.46 6.70 -25.73
N ARG A 43 -5.30 7.10 -25.21
CA ARG A 43 -5.07 8.39 -24.54
C ARG A 43 -6.09 8.68 -23.45
N GLU A 44 -6.65 7.66 -22.81
CA GLU A 44 -7.68 7.84 -21.78
C GLU A 44 -7.20 7.43 -20.39
N GLY A 45 -7.22 8.39 -19.47
CA GLY A 45 -7.37 8.17 -18.04
C GLY A 45 -6.21 7.47 -17.32
N PHE A 46 -6.58 6.74 -16.26
CA PHE A 46 -5.66 6.00 -15.41
C PHE A 46 -5.66 4.51 -15.75
N CYS A 47 -4.47 3.92 -15.77
CA CYS A 47 -4.30 2.47 -15.71
C CYS A 47 -3.86 2.06 -14.30
N VAL A 48 -4.42 0.98 -13.78
CA VAL A 48 -4.00 0.42 -12.49
C VAL A 48 -3.62 -1.04 -12.64
N ILE A 49 -2.40 -1.38 -12.24
CA ILE A 49 -1.92 -2.76 -12.15
C ILE A 49 -1.65 -3.09 -10.68
N THR A 50 -2.38 -4.06 -10.16
CA THR A 50 -2.17 -4.60 -8.82
C THR A 50 -1.62 -6.01 -8.87
N GLY A 51 -0.97 -6.46 -7.80
CA GLY A 51 -0.54 -7.84 -7.68
C GLY A 51 0.23 -8.08 -6.38
N GLU A 52 0.18 -9.31 -5.90
CA GLU A 52 0.94 -9.73 -4.71
C GLU A 52 2.44 -9.44 -4.86
N PRO A 53 3.19 -9.25 -3.76
CA PRO A 53 4.64 -9.18 -3.82
C PRO A 53 5.23 -10.40 -4.54
N GLY A 54 6.13 -10.16 -5.51
CA GLY A 54 6.77 -11.21 -6.28
C GLY A 54 5.99 -11.74 -7.49
N THR A 55 4.82 -11.16 -7.84
CA THR A 55 4.09 -11.54 -9.07
C THR A 55 4.73 -11.08 -10.38
N GLY A 56 5.76 -10.23 -10.34
CA GLY A 56 6.45 -9.74 -11.53
C GLY A 56 6.06 -8.33 -11.99
N LYS A 57 5.36 -7.54 -11.17
CA LYS A 57 4.96 -6.14 -11.46
C LYS A 57 6.09 -5.28 -12.03
N THR A 58 7.21 -5.17 -11.32
CA THR A 58 8.37 -4.36 -11.76
C THR A 58 8.98 -4.92 -13.05
N THR A 59 9.01 -6.24 -13.23
CA THR A 59 9.51 -6.83 -14.47
C THR A 59 8.59 -6.53 -15.66
N LEU A 60 7.26 -6.58 -15.45
CA LEU A 60 6.27 -6.16 -16.45
C LEU A 60 6.47 -4.69 -16.84
N LEU A 61 6.66 -3.81 -15.86
CA LEU A 61 6.96 -2.40 -16.11
C LEU A 61 8.23 -2.21 -16.93
N ASN A 62 9.30 -2.93 -16.63
CA ASN A 62 10.55 -2.85 -17.40
C ASN A 62 10.36 -3.27 -18.86
N VAL A 63 9.56 -4.32 -19.12
CA VAL A 63 9.22 -4.76 -20.48
C VAL A 63 8.42 -3.67 -21.20
N PHE A 64 7.40 -3.12 -20.53
CA PHE A 64 6.56 -2.04 -21.06
C PHE A 64 7.38 -0.78 -21.37
N ILE A 65 8.23 -0.31 -20.44
CA ILE A 65 9.08 0.87 -20.62
C ILE A 65 10.03 0.65 -21.80
N LYS A 66 10.64 -0.53 -21.92
CA LYS A 66 11.52 -0.84 -23.06
C LYS A 66 10.80 -0.76 -24.41
N GLN A 67 9.52 -1.14 -24.45
CA GLN A 67 8.67 -1.06 -25.64
C GLN A 67 8.26 0.39 -25.99
N TRP A 68 8.08 1.24 -24.97
CA TRP A 68 7.53 2.59 -25.13
C TRP A 68 8.55 3.74 -25.08
N LYS A 69 9.78 3.50 -24.64
CA LYS A 69 10.81 4.55 -24.46
C LYS A 69 11.14 5.38 -25.71
N GLU A 70 10.90 4.86 -26.91
CA GLU A 70 11.11 5.58 -28.18
C GLU A 70 9.82 6.24 -28.72
N LYS A 71 8.67 5.98 -28.10
CA LYS A 71 7.33 6.42 -28.54
C LYS A 71 6.69 7.43 -27.59
N ALA A 72 7.17 7.50 -26.35
CA ALA A 72 6.63 8.32 -25.29
C ALA A 72 7.74 8.74 -24.34
N ASP A 73 7.55 9.89 -23.69
CA ASP A 73 8.34 10.23 -22.53
C ASP A 73 7.74 9.57 -21.30
N ILE A 74 8.61 8.96 -20.50
CA ILE A 74 8.19 8.17 -19.36
C ILE A 74 8.87 8.74 -18.13
N ALA A 75 8.07 9.15 -17.15
CA ALA A 75 8.52 9.45 -15.80
C ALA A 75 8.24 8.24 -14.90
N LEU A 76 9.27 7.60 -14.34
CA LEU A 76 9.19 6.45 -13.46
C LEU A 76 9.48 6.83 -12.00
N ILE A 77 8.42 6.81 -11.18
CA ILE A 77 8.52 7.10 -9.75
C ILE A 77 8.57 5.79 -8.95
N LEU A 78 9.76 5.44 -8.47
CA LEU A 78 9.99 4.26 -7.62
C LEU A 78 9.88 4.53 -6.11
N THR A 79 9.95 5.81 -5.69
CA THR A 79 9.90 6.22 -4.28
C THR A 79 8.64 7.04 -4.01
N PRO A 80 7.45 6.40 -3.89
CA PRO A 80 6.17 7.10 -3.86
C PRO A 80 5.85 7.86 -2.55
N ARG A 81 6.75 7.95 -1.55
CA ARG A 81 6.45 8.66 -0.29
C ARG A 81 6.68 10.18 -0.38
N LEU A 82 6.25 10.77 -1.50
CA LEU A 82 6.46 12.18 -1.83
C LEU A 82 5.15 12.95 -1.65
N MET A 83 5.24 14.13 -1.06
CA MET A 83 4.14 15.10 -1.06
C MET A 83 3.93 15.66 -2.48
N PRO A 84 2.79 16.30 -2.78
CA PRO A 84 2.46 16.72 -4.16
C PRO A 84 3.54 17.54 -4.87
N GLU A 85 4.19 18.48 -4.18
CA GLU A 85 5.23 19.33 -4.75
C GLU A 85 6.51 18.54 -5.07
N ASP A 86 6.98 17.74 -4.11
CA ASP A 86 8.15 16.88 -4.29
C ASP A 86 7.90 15.82 -5.38
N PHE A 87 6.68 15.30 -5.46
CA PHE A 87 6.26 14.35 -6.49
C PHE A 87 6.34 14.97 -7.88
N LEU A 88 5.77 16.17 -8.05
CA LEU A 88 5.79 16.87 -9.34
C LEU A 88 7.21 17.27 -9.74
N ALA A 89 8.04 17.71 -8.77
CA ALA A 89 9.46 17.97 -9.01
C ALA A 89 10.20 16.71 -9.47
N ALA A 90 9.97 15.57 -8.84
CA ALA A 90 10.56 14.29 -9.24
C ALA A 90 10.11 13.84 -10.64
N VAL A 91 8.84 14.06 -11.00
CA VAL A 91 8.34 13.78 -12.36
C VAL A 91 9.04 14.66 -13.39
N LEU A 92 9.17 15.96 -13.14
CA LEU A 92 9.83 16.88 -14.06
C LEU A 92 11.32 16.56 -14.22
N ASP A 93 12.00 16.21 -13.12
CA ASP A 93 13.40 15.79 -13.12
C ASP A 93 13.61 14.51 -13.94
N ASP A 94 12.76 13.49 -13.76
CA ASP A 94 12.86 12.23 -14.51
C ASP A 94 12.53 12.40 -16.01
N LEU A 95 11.70 13.40 -16.37
CA LEU A 95 11.47 13.83 -17.75
C LEU A 95 12.64 14.67 -18.32
N GLY A 96 13.69 14.94 -17.55
CA GLY A 96 14.88 15.68 -17.96
C GLY A 96 14.70 17.20 -18.01
N LEU A 97 13.73 17.75 -17.26
CA LEU A 97 13.46 19.19 -17.22
C LEU A 97 14.21 19.88 -16.08
N GLU A 98 14.89 20.97 -16.41
CA GLU A 98 15.49 21.84 -15.38
C GLU A 98 14.39 22.47 -14.50
N LEU A 99 14.45 22.23 -13.19
CA LEU A 99 13.53 22.80 -12.22
C LEU A 99 13.79 24.30 -12.03
N LYS A 100 13.08 25.13 -12.81
CA LYS A 100 13.16 26.60 -12.75
C LYS A 100 12.10 27.21 -11.82
N ALA A 101 11.11 26.41 -11.45
CA ALA A 101 9.97 26.80 -10.64
C ALA A 101 10.33 26.97 -9.16
N ARG A 102 9.81 28.03 -8.54
CA ARG A 102 10.01 28.37 -7.12
C ARG A 102 8.87 27.92 -6.21
N ASN A 103 7.75 27.54 -6.81
CA ASN A 103 6.53 27.15 -6.11
C ASN A 103 5.73 26.16 -6.97
N LYS A 104 4.72 25.53 -6.35
CA LYS A 104 3.85 24.56 -6.99
C LYS A 104 3.17 25.04 -8.28
N ASN A 105 2.69 26.29 -8.31
CA ASN A 105 1.99 26.82 -9.48
C ASN A 105 2.92 26.93 -10.69
N GLU A 106 4.17 27.32 -10.46
CA GLU A 106 5.20 27.36 -11.50
C GLU A 106 5.56 25.95 -11.99
N LEU A 107 5.63 24.94 -11.09
CA LEU A 107 5.86 23.54 -11.47
C LEU A 107 4.71 23.01 -12.36
N ILE A 108 3.46 23.27 -11.96
CA ILE A 108 2.27 22.85 -12.74
C ILE A 108 2.26 23.54 -14.10
N LYS A 109 2.58 24.84 -14.15
CA LYS A 109 2.66 25.59 -15.41
C LYS A 109 3.74 25.00 -16.32
N GLN A 110 4.94 24.78 -15.79
CA GLN A 110 6.05 24.19 -16.54
C GLN A 110 5.67 22.80 -17.07
N PHE A 111 5.02 21.97 -16.25
CA PHE A 111 4.57 20.65 -16.66
C PHE A 111 3.51 20.72 -17.76
N ARG A 112 2.50 21.58 -17.62
CA ARG A 112 1.47 21.77 -18.65
C ARG A 112 2.07 22.23 -19.98
N ASP A 113 2.97 23.21 -19.94
CA ASP A 113 3.58 23.75 -21.15
C ASP A 113 4.44 22.67 -21.85
N TYR A 114 5.12 21.82 -21.08
CA TYR A 114 5.81 20.62 -21.59
C TYR A 114 4.84 19.61 -22.24
N LEU A 115 3.75 19.26 -21.55
CA LEU A 115 2.74 18.33 -22.06
C LEU A 115 2.15 18.78 -23.41
N LEU A 116 1.87 20.09 -23.55
CA LEU A 116 1.40 20.67 -24.81
C LEU A 116 2.45 20.58 -25.92
N GLU A 117 3.72 20.85 -25.61
CA GLU A 117 4.81 20.73 -26.58
C GLU A 117 4.96 19.29 -27.11
N ARG A 118 4.93 18.29 -26.21
CA ARG A 118 5.06 16.88 -26.60
C ARG A 118 3.85 16.40 -27.40
N HIS A 119 2.65 16.85 -27.03
CA HIS A 119 1.43 16.56 -27.77
C HIS A 119 1.46 17.13 -29.20
N GLN A 120 1.94 18.37 -29.40
CA GLN A 120 2.12 18.95 -30.74
C GLN A 120 3.10 18.15 -31.61
N LYS A 121 4.06 17.47 -30.99
CA LYS A 121 5.00 16.54 -31.65
C LYS A 121 4.44 15.13 -31.83
N GLY A 122 3.20 14.88 -31.43
CA GLY A 122 2.56 13.56 -31.49
C GLY A 122 3.08 12.56 -30.45
N SER A 123 3.89 13.01 -29.49
CA SER A 123 4.46 12.15 -28.44
C SER A 123 3.55 12.07 -27.23
N ASN A 124 3.44 10.88 -26.63
CA ASN A 124 2.74 10.68 -25.37
C ASN A 124 3.66 11.02 -24.18
N VAL A 125 3.06 11.38 -23.04
CA VAL A 125 3.77 11.53 -21.76
C VAL A 125 3.09 10.63 -20.75
N ILE A 126 3.88 9.74 -20.14
CA ILE A 126 3.41 8.68 -19.25
C ILE A 126 4.07 8.87 -17.89
N ILE A 127 3.27 8.97 -16.83
CA ILE A 127 3.77 8.84 -15.46
C ILE A 127 3.49 7.41 -14.99
N ILE A 128 4.54 6.72 -14.58
CA ILE A 128 4.46 5.40 -13.96
C ILE A 128 4.83 5.55 -12.49
N VAL A 129 3.95 5.14 -11.59
CA VAL A 129 4.24 5.08 -10.15
C VAL A 129 4.24 3.63 -9.71
N ASP A 130 5.40 3.11 -9.30
CA ASP A 130 5.49 1.80 -8.66
C ASP A 130 5.24 1.93 -7.14
N GLU A 131 4.77 0.85 -6.54
CA GLU A 131 4.38 0.78 -5.12
C GLU A 131 3.40 1.90 -4.69
N ALA A 132 2.49 2.29 -5.59
CA ALA A 132 1.60 3.45 -5.45
C ALA A 132 0.67 3.40 -4.23
N GLN A 133 0.47 2.25 -3.59
CA GLN A 133 -0.24 2.17 -2.30
C GLN A 133 0.47 2.96 -1.17
N ASN A 134 1.74 3.31 -1.36
CA ASN A 134 2.52 4.12 -0.43
C ASN A 134 2.44 5.63 -0.71
N LEU A 135 1.78 6.06 -1.80
CA LEU A 135 1.56 7.49 -2.04
C LEU A 135 0.63 8.07 -0.98
N PRO A 136 0.91 9.29 -0.47
CA PRO A 136 -0.06 10.07 0.27
C PRO A 136 -1.34 10.28 -0.56
N VAL A 137 -2.49 10.29 0.11
CA VAL A 137 -3.80 10.50 -0.54
C VAL A 137 -3.84 11.82 -1.28
N GLU A 138 -3.21 12.85 -0.71
CA GLU A 138 -3.09 14.19 -1.28
C GLU A 138 -2.33 14.17 -2.61
N THR A 139 -1.30 13.33 -2.74
CA THR A 139 -0.50 13.18 -3.97
C THR A 139 -1.28 12.41 -5.03
N ILE A 140 -2.06 11.39 -4.64
CA ILE A 140 -2.96 10.68 -5.56
C ILE A 140 -4.06 11.64 -6.08
N GLU A 141 -4.62 12.49 -5.23
CA GLU A 141 -5.56 13.53 -5.65
C GLU A 141 -4.90 14.58 -6.55
N GLU A 142 -3.64 14.94 -6.32
CA GLU A 142 -2.89 15.81 -7.23
C GLU A 142 -2.76 15.17 -8.62
N LEU A 143 -2.42 13.88 -8.70
CA LEU A 143 -2.40 13.13 -9.96
C LEU A 143 -3.76 13.18 -10.67
N ARG A 144 -4.88 13.06 -9.92
CA ARG A 144 -6.23 13.24 -10.48
C ARG A 144 -6.41 14.65 -11.07
N LEU A 145 -5.93 15.68 -10.40
CA LEU A 145 -6.00 17.06 -10.90
C LEU A 145 -5.15 17.25 -12.17
N LEU A 146 -3.91 16.74 -12.17
CA LEU A 146 -3.01 16.80 -13.32
C LEU A 146 -3.55 16.04 -14.54
N SER A 147 -4.29 14.94 -14.32
CA SER A 147 -4.97 14.21 -15.42
C SER A 147 -6.06 15.01 -16.13
N ASN A 148 -6.48 16.17 -15.59
CA ASN A 148 -7.38 17.10 -16.28
C ASN A 148 -6.65 18.01 -17.28
N LEU A 149 -5.32 17.95 -17.35
CA LEU A 149 -4.59 18.67 -18.38
C LEU A 149 -4.89 18.00 -19.73
N GLU A 150 -5.76 18.64 -20.49
CA GLU A 150 -6.29 18.17 -21.77
C GLU A 150 -6.40 19.33 -22.75
N THR A 151 -6.40 18.99 -24.04
CA THR A 151 -6.91 19.89 -25.08
C THR A 151 -8.43 19.74 -25.19
N ASP A 152 -9.09 20.52 -26.04
CA ASP A 152 -10.52 20.37 -26.32
C ASP A 152 -10.91 18.97 -26.84
N ARG A 153 -9.94 18.14 -27.23
CA ARG A 153 -10.16 16.84 -27.88
C ARG A 153 -9.48 15.66 -27.21
N GLU A 154 -8.34 15.86 -26.53
CA GLU A 154 -7.49 14.76 -26.08
C GLU A 154 -6.81 15.05 -24.73
N LYS A 155 -6.68 14.01 -23.90
CA LYS A 155 -5.85 14.06 -22.69
C LYS A 155 -4.37 14.17 -23.06
N LEU A 156 -3.64 15.00 -22.31
CA LEU A 156 -2.22 15.21 -22.54
C LEU A 156 -1.32 14.26 -21.74
N LEU A 157 -1.89 13.58 -20.73
CA LEU A 157 -1.14 12.81 -19.74
C LEU A 157 -1.80 11.46 -19.48
N GLN A 158 -1.00 10.40 -19.51
CA GLN A 158 -1.40 9.05 -19.11
C GLN A 158 -0.71 8.67 -17.80
N ILE A 159 -1.46 8.07 -16.87
CA ILE A 159 -0.94 7.71 -15.54
C ILE A 159 -1.15 6.22 -15.29
N VAL A 160 -0.05 5.52 -15.00
CA VAL A 160 -0.02 4.10 -14.64
C VAL A 160 0.32 3.98 -13.16
N LEU A 161 -0.62 3.51 -12.36
CA LEU A 161 -0.41 3.21 -10.95
C LEU A 161 -0.18 1.71 -10.76
N VAL A 162 0.99 1.34 -10.28
CA VAL A 162 1.36 -0.04 -10.00
C VAL A 162 1.52 -0.23 -8.51
N GLY A 163 0.97 -1.31 -7.97
CA GLY A 163 1.05 -1.53 -6.53
C GLY A 163 0.56 -2.89 -6.07
N GLN A 164 0.44 -3.03 -4.76
CA GLN A 164 -0.09 -4.22 -4.11
C GLN A 164 -1.63 -4.15 -4.03
N PRO A 165 -2.35 -5.23 -3.66
CA PRO A 165 -3.83 -5.22 -3.56
C PRO A 165 -4.39 -4.12 -2.65
N GLU A 166 -3.60 -3.63 -1.70
CA GLU A 166 -3.88 -2.48 -0.85
C GLU A 166 -4.16 -1.21 -1.66
N LEU A 167 -3.56 -1.06 -2.85
CA LEU A 167 -3.84 0.05 -3.76
C LEU A 167 -5.30 0.03 -4.22
N ASP A 168 -5.84 -1.13 -4.60
CA ASP A 168 -7.25 -1.22 -5.01
C ASP A 168 -8.19 -0.92 -3.84
N SER A 169 -7.81 -1.33 -2.63
CA SER A 169 -8.56 -0.98 -1.41
C SER A 169 -8.51 0.53 -1.13
N LEU A 170 -7.34 1.15 -1.28
CA LEU A 170 -7.13 2.58 -1.12
C LEU A 170 -7.97 3.38 -2.13
N LEU A 171 -7.98 2.99 -3.40
CA LEU A 171 -8.75 3.63 -4.46
C LEU A 171 -10.27 3.55 -4.23
N LYS A 172 -10.76 2.54 -3.50
CA LYS A 172 -12.18 2.40 -3.14
C LYS A 172 -12.61 3.31 -1.98
N THR A 173 -11.68 3.98 -1.31
CA THR A 173 -12.01 4.91 -0.21
C THR A 173 -12.83 6.09 -0.71
N ARG A 174 -13.60 6.72 0.20
CA ARG A 174 -14.40 7.91 -0.13
C ARG A 174 -13.54 9.07 -0.67
N ALA A 175 -12.32 9.22 -0.15
CA ALA A 175 -11.39 10.27 -0.56
C ALA A 175 -11.01 10.15 -2.04
N LEU A 176 -10.77 8.92 -2.53
CA LEU A 176 -10.29 8.67 -3.89
C LEU A 176 -11.39 8.20 -4.86
N ARG A 177 -12.66 8.26 -4.44
CA ARG A 177 -13.81 7.81 -5.26
C ARG A 177 -13.83 8.47 -6.64
N GLN A 178 -13.47 9.75 -6.73
CA GLN A 178 -13.46 10.49 -7.99
C GLN A 178 -12.36 10.00 -8.94
N LEU A 179 -11.16 9.74 -8.43
CA LEU A 179 -10.09 9.14 -9.23
C LEU A 179 -10.49 7.73 -9.68
N ASN A 180 -11.07 6.94 -8.78
CA ASN A 180 -11.46 5.56 -9.07
C ASN A 180 -12.46 5.44 -10.24
N GLN A 181 -13.30 6.46 -10.46
CA GLN A 181 -14.22 6.54 -11.62
C GLN A 181 -13.53 6.88 -12.94
N ARG A 182 -12.30 7.40 -12.90
CA ARG A 182 -11.48 7.76 -14.07
C ARG A 182 -10.48 6.69 -14.46
N ILE A 183 -10.47 5.57 -13.73
CA ILE A 183 -9.62 4.43 -14.06
C ILE A 183 -10.28 3.68 -15.21
N VAL A 184 -9.63 3.71 -16.37
CA VAL A 184 -10.12 3.07 -17.59
C VAL A 184 -9.86 1.57 -17.52
N THR A 185 -8.70 1.19 -17.01
CA THR A 185 -8.29 -0.21 -16.91
C THR A 185 -7.76 -0.54 -15.53
N LYS A 186 -8.32 -1.60 -14.93
CA LYS A 186 -7.82 -2.23 -13.72
C LYS A 186 -7.43 -3.67 -14.01
N LEU A 187 -6.19 -4.02 -13.75
CA LEU A 187 -5.71 -5.39 -13.83
C LEU A 187 -5.11 -5.84 -12.50
N SER A 188 -5.29 -7.12 -12.21
CA SER A 188 -4.66 -7.79 -11.09
C SER A 188 -3.81 -8.94 -11.62
N LEU A 189 -2.48 -8.81 -11.50
CA LEU A 189 -1.54 -9.86 -11.83
C LEU A 189 -1.75 -11.07 -10.94
N LYS A 190 -1.94 -12.23 -11.57
CA LYS A 190 -2.19 -13.50 -10.87
C LYS A 190 -0.89 -14.23 -10.58
N LEU A 191 -0.93 -15.05 -9.53
CA LEU A 191 0.10 -16.04 -9.26
C LEU A 191 0.05 -17.11 -10.36
N LEU A 192 1.20 -17.76 -10.62
CA LEU A 192 1.28 -18.80 -11.65
C LEU A 192 0.46 -20.02 -11.24
N ASN A 193 -0.32 -20.58 -12.16
CA ASN A 193 -0.94 -21.88 -11.93
C ASN A 193 0.11 -23.02 -11.96
N GLU A 194 -0.28 -24.27 -11.70
CA GLU A 194 0.65 -25.41 -11.65
C GLU A 194 1.39 -25.62 -12.98
N LYS A 195 0.67 -25.50 -14.11
CA LYS A 195 1.25 -25.64 -15.45
C LYS A 195 2.23 -24.51 -15.74
N GLU A 196 1.83 -23.26 -15.48
CA GLU A 196 2.71 -22.09 -15.61
C GLU A 196 3.93 -22.18 -14.68
N THR A 197 3.80 -22.81 -13.49
CA THR A 197 4.93 -23.03 -12.59
C THR A 197 5.96 -23.98 -13.20
N GLN A 198 5.51 -25.04 -13.88
CA GLN A 198 6.38 -25.95 -14.62
C GLN A 198 7.09 -25.23 -15.76
N GLU A 199 6.32 -24.50 -16.58
CA GLU A 199 6.83 -23.74 -17.72
C GLU A 199 7.83 -22.67 -17.26
N TYR A 200 7.54 -21.98 -16.16
CA TYR A 200 8.44 -21.00 -15.55
C TYR A 200 9.78 -21.62 -15.14
N ILE A 201 9.76 -22.73 -14.41
CA ILE A 201 10.98 -23.43 -13.97
C ILE A 201 11.81 -23.85 -15.19
N ASN A 202 11.17 -24.45 -16.19
CA ASN A 202 11.83 -24.91 -17.41
C ASN A 202 12.40 -23.74 -18.21
N PHE A 203 11.65 -22.64 -18.34
CA PHE A 203 12.09 -21.43 -19.01
C PHE A 203 13.34 -20.85 -18.36
N ARG A 204 13.34 -20.75 -17.01
CA ARG A 204 14.48 -20.21 -16.26
C ARG A 204 15.73 -21.09 -16.41
N LEU A 205 15.57 -22.43 -16.38
CA LEU A 205 16.67 -23.37 -16.64
C LEU A 205 17.22 -23.23 -18.06
N PHE A 206 16.33 -23.17 -19.06
CA PHE A 206 16.71 -23.01 -20.46
C PHE A 206 17.46 -21.70 -20.71
N ARG A 207 17.02 -20.59 -20.10
CA ARG A 207 17.70 -19.29 -20.18
C ARG A 207 19.10 -19.32 -19.56
N ALA A 208 19.27 -20.07 -18.47
CA ALA A 208 20.55 -20.19 -17.79
C ALA A 208 21.59 -21.06 -18.52
N GLY A 209 21.17 -21.92 -19.46
CA GLY A 209 22.10 -22.71 -20.27
C GLY A 209 21.49 -23.95 -20.91
N LYS A 210 22.31 -24.65 -21.70
CA LYS A 210 21.94 -25.92 -22.35
C LYS A 210 22.19 -27.08 -21.38
N THR A 211 21.32 -27.20 -20.38
CA THR A 211 21.38 -28.25 -19.35
C THR A 211 20.42 -29.40 -19.65
N THR A 212 20.77 -30.62 -19.21
CA THR A 212 19.86 -31.78 -19.14
C THR A 212 19.19 -31.90 -17.77
N LEU A 213 19.57 -31.04 -16.82
CA LEU A 213 18.95 -30.91 -15.52
C LEU A 213 17.45 -30.65 -15.66
N ARG A 214 16.64 -31.38 -14.90
CA ARG A 214 15.18 -31.21 -14.90
C ARG A 214 14.58 -31.37 -13.52
N PHE A 215 13.45 -30.72 -13.31
CA PHE A 215 12.59 -30.95 -12.16
C PHE A 215 11.54 -31.99 -12.57
N ASP A 216 11.36 -33.04 -11.76
CA ASP A 216 10.29 -34.01 -12.01
C ASP A 216 8.92 -33.44 -11.61
N ASP A 217 7.84 -34.03 -12.13
CA ASP A 217 6.48 -33.55 -11.88
C ASP A 217 6.14 -33.52 -10.39
N ALA A 218 6.69 -34.44 -9.60
CA ALA A 218 6.46 -34.50 -8.16
C ALA A 218 7.14 -33.34 -7.42
N ALA A 219 8.30 -32.89 -7.90
CA ALA A 219 9.02 -31.73 -7.42
C ALA A 219 8.28 -30.45 -7.79
N VAL A 220 7.87 -30.30 -9.05
CA VAL A 220 7.13 -29.13 -9.54
C VAL A 220 5.81 -28.98 -8.78
N LYS A 221 5.01 -30.06 -8.64
CA LYS A 221 3.80 -30.07 -7.81
C LYS A 221 4.05 -29.65 -6.38
N GLN A 222 5.13 -30.15 -5.77
CA GLN A 222 5.50 -29.78 -4.41
C GLN A 222 5.89 -28.31 -4.31
N ILE A 223 6.66 -27.78 -5.27
CA ILE A 223 7.05 -26.37 -5.34
C ILE A 223 5.81 -25.49 -5.50
N HIS A 224 4.95 -25.80 -6.47
CA HIS A 224 3.71 -25.05 -6.69
C HIS A 224 2.86 -25.02 -5.42
N ARG A 225 2.64 -26.17 -4.77
CA ARG A 225 1.87 -26.27 -3.53
C ARG A 225 2.45 -25.42 -2.39
N LEU A 226 3.78 -25.39 -2.23
CA LEU A 226 4.44 -24.64 -1.16
C LEU A 226 4.48 -23.13 -1.43
N THR A 227 4.52 -22.73 -2.69
CA THR A 227 4.69 -21.34 -3.12
C THR A 227 3.38 -20.67 -3.53
N ALA A 228 2.33 -21.47 -3.74
CA ALA A 228 1.07 -21.10 -4.38
C ALA A 228 1.29 -20.40 -5.74
N GLY A 229 2.38 -20.74 -6.46
CA GLY A 229 2.68 -20.13 -7.75
C GLY A 229 3.37 -18.78 -7.71
N ASN A 230 3.85 -18.32 -6.55
CA ASN A 230 4.58 -17.06 -6.44
C ASN A 230 6.00 -17.17 -7.04
N PRO A 231 6.34 -16.43 -8.13
CA PRO A 231 7.65 -16.54 -8.79
C PRO A 231 8.85 -16.33 -7.86
N ARG A 232 8.79 -15.36 -6.94
CA ARG A 232 9.86 -15.11 -5.96
C ARG A 232 10.07 -16.32 -5.05
N LEU A 233 8.99 -16.88 -4.52
CA LEU A 233 9.07 -18.07 -3.66
C LEU A 233 9.48 -19.33 -4.44
N ILE A 234 9.04 -19.45 -5.70
CA ILE A 234 9.49 -20.51 -6.61
C ILE A 234 11.00 -20.44 -6.77
N ASN A 235 11.57 -19.27 -7.05
CA ASN A 235 13.02 -19.10 -7.19
C ASN A 235 13.78 -19.49 -5.91
N ILE A 236 13.32 -19.02 -4.75
CA ILE A 236 13.94 -19.37 -3.46
C ILE A 236 13.97 -20.89 -3.25
N LEU A 237 12.82 -21.55 -3.44
CA LEU A 237 12.68 -22.98 -3.18
C LEU A 237 13.39 -23.83 -4.24
N ALA A 238 13.27 -23.46 -5.51
CA ALA A 238 13.91 -24.15 -6.63
C ALA A 238 15.43 -24.05 -6.57
N LYS A 239 15.99 -22.88 -6.22
CA LYS A 239 17.43 -22.71 -5.99
C LYS A 239 17.95 -23.66 -4.93
N ARG A 240 17.27 -23.75 -3.79
CA ARG A 240 17.67 -24.63 -2.68
C ARG A 240 17.46 -26.11 -3.02
N ALA A 241 16.40 -26.45 -3.74
CA ALA A 241 16.17 -27.82 -4.20
C ALA A 241 17.24 -28.25 -5.21
N LEU A 242 17.66 -27.34 -6.08
CA LEU A 242 18.77 -27.53 -7.01
C LEU A 242 20.10 -27.77 -6.28
N MET A 243 20.39 -26.98 -5.24
CA MET A 243 21.57 -27.22 -4.39
C MET A 243 21.51 -28.59 -3.70
N ALA A 244 20.34 -28.98 -3.17
CA ALA A 244 20.18 -30.28 -2.53
C ALA A 244 20.38 -31.45 -3.50
N ALA A 245 19.93 -31.31 -4.75
CA ALA A 245 20.19 -32.29 -5.80
C ALA A 245 21.69 -32.33 -6.17
N TYR A 246 22.36 -31.18 -6.18
CA TYR A 246 23.79 -31.08 -6.50
C TYR A 246 24.65 -31.79 -5.45
N LEU A 247 24.33 -31.63 -4.17
CA LEU A 247 25.00 -32.34 -3.07
C LEU A 247 24.81 -33.86 -3.12
N GLU A 248 23.81 -34.33 -3.87
CA GLU A 248 23.57 -35.76 -4.14
C GLU A 248 24.01 -36.17 -5.55
N GLU A 249 24.69 -35.29 -6.28
CA GLU A 249 25.14 -35.49 -7.67
C GLU A 249 24.00 -35.90 -8.63
N SER A 250 22.77 -35.46 -8.36
CA SER A 250 21.59 -35.82 -9.13
C SER A 250 21.25 -34.79 -10.21
N TRP A 251 21.07 -35.26 -11.45
CA TRP A 251 20.58 -34.46 -12.59
C TRP A 251 19.05 -34.31 -12.63
N VAL A 252 18.34 -34.96 -11.70
CA VAL A 252 16.90 -34.82 -11.53
C VAL A 252 16.59 -34.22 -10.17
N VAL A 253 15.95 -33.05 -10.17
CA VAL A 253 15.43 -32.43 -8.95
C VAL A 253 14.08 -33.07 -8.63
N SER A 254 14.06 -33.96 -7.65
CA SER A 254 12.86 -34.67 -7.22
C SER A 254 12.21 -34.07 -5.98
N LYS A 255 11.00 -34.54 -5.65
CA LYS A 255 10.26 -34.15 -4.44
C LYS A 255 11.09 -34.27 -3.15
N ARG A 256 12.06 -35.20 -3.07
CA ARG A 256 12.93 -35.35 -1.89
C ARG A 256 13.87 -34.15 -1.72
N HIS A 257 14.40 -33.62 -2.81
CA HIS A 257 15.26 -32.44 -2.80
C HIS A 257 14.47 -31.18 -2.41
N VAL A 258 13.22 -31.07 -2.89
CA VAL A 258 12.30 -29.99 -2.48
C VAL A 258 11.98 -30.06 -0.98
N LYS A 259 11.76 -31.25 -0.42
CA LYS A 259 11.56 -31.41 1.03
C LYS A 259 12.80 -31.02 1.85
N LYS A 260 14.02 -31.32 1.36
CA LYS A 260 15.26 -30.86 1.99
C LYS A 260 15.36 -29.32 1.95
N ALA A 261 15.06 -28.72 0.81
CA ALA A 261 15.01 -27.28 0.64
C ALA A 261 13.98 -26.62 1.57
N GLU A 262 12.78 -27.18 1.68
CA GLU A 262 11.72 -26.70 2.57
C GLU A 262 12.15 -26.73 4.04
N LYS A 263 12.83 -27.79 4.48
CA LYS A 263 13.36 -27.87 5.86
C LYS A 263 14.38 -26.77 6.14
N SER A 264 15.30 -26.51 5.21
CA SER A 264 16.27 -25.41 5.33
C SER A 264 15.63 -24.01 5.35
N LEU A 265 14.40 -23.88 4.84
CA LEU A 265 13.63 -22.63 4.86
C LEU A 265 12.81 -22.46 6.15
N GLY A 266 12.57 -23.53 6.91
CA GLY A 266 11.90 -23.44 8.21
C GLY A 266 12.60 -22.51 9.20
N ASP A 267 13.89 -22.29 8.99
CA ASP A 267 14.72 -21.36 9.77
C ASP A 267 14.70 -19.91 9.24
N THR A 268 13.93 -19.63 8.16
CA THR A 268 13.81 -18.31 7.53
C THR A 268 12.35 -17.84 7.53
N GLU A 269 12.06 -16.65 8.10
CA GLU A 269 10.70 -16.18 8.44
C GLU A 269 9.69 -16.08 7.27
N GLU A 270 10.15 -15.95 6.03
CA GLU A 270 9.33 -15.60 4.85
C GLU A 270 8.32 -16.71 4.44
N LEU A 271 8.62 -17.99 4.69
CA LEU A 271 7.70 -19.11 4.44
C LEU A 271 6.88 -19.54 5.67
N ALA A 272 7.32 -19.15 6.87
CA ALA A 272 6.64 -19.48 8.12
C ALA A 272 5.29 -18.72 8.26
N HIS A 273 5.21 -17.49 7.75
CA HIS A 273 3.99 -16.67 7.82
C HIS A 273 2.81 -17.28 7.03
N ARG A 274 3.07 -17.89 5.85
CA ARG A 274 2.02 -18.58 5.07
C ARG A 274 1.66 -19.96 5.65
N ARG A 275 2.58 -20.63 6.35
CA ARG A 275 2.30 -21.88 7.09
C ARG A 275 1.24 -21.69 8.18
N ALA A 276 1.22 -20.53 8.85
CA ALA A 276 0.25 -20.24 9.90
C ALA A 276 -1.20 -20.19 9.36
N LEU A 277 -1.41 -19.60 8.18
CA LEU A 277 -2.74 -19.47 7.58
C LEU A 277 -3.31 -20.78 7.01
N LEU A 278 -2.46 -21.68 6.50
CA LEU A 278 -2.89 -22.89 5.76
C LEU A 278 -2.79 -24.19 6.57
N SER A 279 -2.36 -24.13 7.84
CA SER A 279 -2.34 -25.33 8.70
C SER A 279 -3.75 -25.67 9.22
N PRO A 280 -4.11 -26.95 9.39
CA PRO A 280 -5.38 -27.34 10.00
C PRO A 280 -5.57 -26.80 11.42
N LYS A 281 -4.48 -26.38 12.09
CA LYS A 281 -4.52 -25.71 13.41
C LYS A 281 -4.88 -24.22 13.33
N GLY A 282 -4.71 -23.57 12.17
CA GLY A 282 -5.13 -22.19 11.90
C GLY A 282 -6.60 -22.04 11.52
N LEU A 283 -7.24 -23.13 11.04
CA LEU A 283 -8.68 -23.19 10.76
C LEU A 283 -9.53 -23.31 12.03
N VAL A 284 -8.99 -23.88 13.10
CA VAL A 284 -9.72 -24.05 14.38
C VAL A 284 -10.20 -22.72 14.98
N PRO A 285 -9.37 -21.67 15.14
CA PRO A 285 -9.86 -20.39 15.64
C PRO A 285 -10.85 -19.72 14.70
N LEU A 286 -10.70 -19.88 13.37
CA LEU A 286 -11.62 -19.29 12.39
C LEU A 286 -13.01 -19.95 12.44
N LEU A 287 -13.05 -21.29 12.57
CA LEU A 287 -14.28 -22.05 12.79
C LEU A 287 -14.93 -21.72 14.13
N LEU A 288 -14.13 -21.48 15.18
CA LEU A 288 -14.63 -21.05 16.49
C LEU A 288 -15.26 -19.66 16.43
N ILE A 289 -14.63 -18.71 15.72
CA ILE A 289 -15.17 -17.36 15.50
C ILE A 289 -16.47 -17.44 14.71
N LEU A 290 -16.54 -18.27 13.66
CA LEU A 290 -17.74 -18.45 12.85
C LEU A 290 -18.88 -19.09 13.66
N LEU A 291 -18.55 -20.05 14.54
CA LEU A 291 -19.51 -20.70 15.43
C LEU A 291 -20.02 -19.74 16.51
N VAL A 292 -19.17 -18.88 17.07
CA VAL A 292 -19.58 -17.82 18.00
C VAL A 292 -20.47 -16.80 17.29
N ALA A 293 -20.15 -16.39 16.06
CA ALA A 293 -20.99 -15.48 15.28
C ALA A 293 -22.38 -16.08 14.97
N LEU A 294 -22.44 -17.37 14.64
CA LEU A 294 -23.70 -18.10 14.46
C LEU A 294 -24.50 -18.21 15.76
N LEU A 295 -23.84 -18.45 16.90
CA LEU A 295 -24.49 -18.47 18.21
C LEU A 295 -25.05 -17.11 18.61
N ILE A 296 -24.32 -16.01 18.35
CA ILE A 296 -24.80 -14.65 18.61
C ILE A 296 -26.00 -14.32 17.70
N SER A 297 -25.93 -14.68 16.42
CA SER A 297 -27.04 -14.49 15.49
C SER A 297 -28.27 -15.31 15.89
N PHE A 298 -28.08 -16.57 16.30
CA PHE A 298 -29.16 -17.44 16.78
C PHE A 298 -29.77 -16.93 18.10
N TRP A 299 -28.95 -16.44 19.03
CA TRP A 299 -29.42 -15.84 20.28
C TRP A 299 -30.21 -14.56 20.01
N SER A 300 -29.74 -13.70 19.10
CA SER A 300 -30.44 -12.47 18.70
C SER A 300 -31.79 -12.74 18.03
N ILE A 301 -31.92 -13.83 17.25
CA ILE A 301 -33.20 -14.24 16.65
C ILE A 301 -34.16 -14.76 17.72
N ARG A 302 -33.65 -15.50 18.70
CA ARG A 302 -34.47 -16.10 19.76
C ARG A 302 -34.94 -15.10 20.82
N GLU A 303 -34.15 -14.05 21.09
CA GLU A 303 -34.54 -12.97 22.01
C GLU A 303 -35.49 -11.95 21.35
N GLY A 304 -35.50 -11.88 20.00
CA GLY A 304 -36.43 -11.06 19.22
C GLY A 304 -37.91 -11.45 19.38
N ASP A 305 -38.19 -12.72 19.73
CA ASP A 305 -39.54 -13.23 19.96
C ASP A 305 -40.07 -13.00 21.39
N ARG A 306 -39.28 -12.40 22.30
CA ARG A 306 -39.65 -12.20 23.72
C ARG A 306 -40.10 -10.80 24.10
N ILE A 307 -40.06 -9.82 23.19
CA ILE A 307 -40.66 -8.50 23.40
C ILE A 307 -41.99 -8.43 22.65
N GLY A 308 -42.93 -9.27 23.10
CA GLY A 308 -44.33 -9.21 22.73
C GLY A 308 -45.05 -8.10 23.49
N PHE A 309 -45.54 -7.12 22.73
CA PHE A 309 -46.48 -6.10 23.15
C PHE A 309 -47.64 -6.69 23.97
N LYS A 310 -47.92 -6.12 25.15
CA LYS A 310 -49.23 -6.21 25.81
C LYS A 310 -49.96 -4.88 25.60
N GLU A 311 -50.97 -4.90 24.75
CA GLU A 311 -52.03 -3.88 24.68
C GLU A 311 -52.80 -3.83 26.01
N ASN A 312 -53.15 -2.63 26.46
CA ASN A 312 -54.36 -2.42 27.23
C ASN A 312 -55.09 -1.17 26.72
N LYS A 313 -56.42 -1.27 26.75
CA LYS A 313 -57.40 -0.66 25.85
C LYS A 313 -58.07 0.57 26.47
N LYS A 314 -58.65 1.43 25.58
CA LYS A 314 -59.62 2.53 25.81
C LYS A 314 -58.98 3.90 26.08
N ASP A 315 -59.29 5.00 25.39
CA ASP A 315 -60.53 5.46 24.74
C ASP A 315 -60.26 6.26 23.43
N THR A 316 -61.17 6.17 22.47
CA THR A 316 -61.33 7.08 21.30
C THR A 316 -62.52 7.99 21.58
N PRO A 317 -62.61 9.26 21.08
CA PRO A 317 -62.90 9.54 19.65
C PRO A 317 -62.39 10.94 19.17
N PRO A 318 -62.78 11.47 17.99
CA PRO A 318 -62.41 11.00 16.66
C PRO A 318 -61.79 12.09 15.74
N LEU A 319 -61.26 11.59 14.62
CA LEU A 319 -60.90 12.20 13.33
C LEU A 319 -61.59 13.52 12.95
N ARG A 320 -60.84 14.51 12.40
CA ARG A 320 -61.13 15.09 11.06
C ARG A 320 -60.06 16.06 10.50
N GLN A 321 -59.66 15.73 9.26
CA GLN A 321 -59.33 16.58 8.09
C GLN A 321 -58.07 17.47 8.03
N GLU A 322 -57.22 17.07 7.08
CA GLU A 322 -56.41 17.94 6.23
C GLU A 322 -57.20 19.15 5.70
N ARG A 323 -56.53 20.31 5.61
CA ARG A 323 -56.58 21.12 4.39
C ARG A 323 -55.34 21.99 4.23
N VAL A 324 -54.77 21.84 3.04
CA VAL A 324 -53.74 22.61 2.35
C VAL A 324 -54.08 24.10 2.27
N GLU A 325 -53.10 25.00 2.46
CA GLU A 325 -52.66 25.97 1.43
C GLU A 325 -51.75 27.11 1.95
N LYS A 326 -50.69 27.32 1.15
CA LYS A 326 -50.09 28.59 0.70
C LYS A 326 -49.22 29.42 1.66
N GLY A 327 -48.06 29.81 1.12
CA GLY A 327 -47.36 31.05 1.49
C GLY A 327 -45.85 30.97 1.31
N ILE A 328 -45.36 31.46 0.18
CA ILE A 328 -43.95 31.69 -0.17
C ILE A 328 -43.44 32.98 0.55
N PRO A 329 -42.20 33.44 0.31
CA PRO A 329 -40.98 33.30 1.10
C PRO A 329 -40.65 34.59 1.89
N ASP A 330 -39.58 34.60 2.69
CA ASP A 330 -38.42 35.47 2.42
C ASP A 330 -37.36 35.42 3.53
N ASP A 331 -36.13 35.29 3.04
CA ASP A 331 -34.91 36.04 3.34
C ASP A 331 -34.64 36.73 4.70
N THR A 332 -33.33 36.85 4.91
CA THR A 332 -32.55 37.70 5.82
C THR A 332 -32.45 37.24 7.27
N ALA A 333 -31.31 36.67 7.69
CA ALA A 333 -29.96 37.24 7.86
C ALA A 333 -29.76 37.92 9.22
N ALA A 334 -28.73 37.42 9.93
CA ALA A 334 -27.94 38.09 10.97
C ALA A 334 -28.70 38.54 12.23
N SER A 335 -28.15 38.64 13.43
CA SER A 335 -26.89 38.35 14.11
C SER A 335 -27.13 38.84 15.56
N TYR A 336 -26.18 38.57 16.47
CA TYR A 336 -26.02 39.19 17.81
C TYR A 336 -27.00 38.66 18.89
N THR A 337 -26.66 38.50 20.17
CA THR A 337 -25.45 38.69 21.00
C THR A 337 -25.75 38.11 22.40
N ASP A 338 -24.69 37.94 23.19
CA ASP A 338 -24.65 38.01 24.66
C ASP A 338 -25.38 36.89 25.44
N THR A 339 -24.84 36.38 26.55
CA THR A 339 -24.67 37.12 27.81
C THR A 339 -23.80 36.29 28.76
N GLU A 340 -22.80 36.94 29.38
CA GLU A 340 -22.47 37.02 30.82
C GLU A 340 -23.12 36.00 31.79
N ASN A 341 -22.64 35.67 32.99
CA ASN A 341 -21.55 36.02 33.90
C ASN A 341 -21.74 35.03 35.09
N ASN A 342 -20.69 34.65 35.83
CA ASN A 342 -20.64 34.94 37.28
C ASN A 342 -19.32 34.55 37.96
N VAL A 343 -19.03 35.29 39.02
CA VAL A 343 -17.73 35.58 39.63
C VAL A 343 -17.66 35.01 41.06
N MET A 344 -16.42 34.98 41.60
CA MET A 344 -15.96 34.88 43.01
C MET A 344 -15.57 33.46 43.46
N ASP A 345 -14.45 33.19 44.14
CA ASP A 345 -13.47 34.07 44.78
C ASP A 345 -12.13 33.35 45.02
N ARG A 346 -11.08 34.13 45.28
CA ARG A 346 -9.66 33.77 45.31
C ARG A 346 -9.24 32.97 46.56
N LYS A 347 -8.28 32.05 46.39
CA LYS A 347 -7.17 31.84 47.35
C LYS A 347 -5.87 31.45 46.62
N MET A 348 -4.81 32.17 46.98
CA MET A 348 -3.43 32.08 46.51
C MET A 348 -2.86 30.65 46.43
N GLN A 349 -2.16 30.33 45.34
CA GLN A 349 -0.83 29.70 45.38
C GLN A 349 -0.04 30.03 44.10
N ARG A 350 1.24 30.33 44.29
CA ARG A 350 2.20 30.89 43.33
C ARG A 350 2.35 30.01 42.07
N GLY A 351 2.40 30.67 40.91
CA GLY A 351 2.57 30.04 39.60
C GLY A 351 3.91 29.30 39.46
N ALA A 352 3.82 28.03 39.07
CA ALA A 352 4.89 27.36 38.34
C ALA A 352 4.72 27.73 36.87
N ALA A 353 5.77 28.26 36.23
CA ALA A 353 5.77 28.44 34.79
C ALA A 353 5.62 27.05 34.14
N THR A 354 4.46 26.81 33.51
CA THR A 354 4.20 25.55 32.81
C THR A 354 5.02 25.52 31.53
N SER A 355 6.17 24.85 31.54
CA SER A 355 6.96 24.62 30.33
C SER A 355 6.21 23.69 29.38
N HIS A 356 6.26 24.01 28.09
CA HIS A 356 5.60 23.22 27.06
C HIS A 356 6.64 22.59 26.12
N ALA A 357 6.39 21.36 25.70
CA ALA A 357 7.15 20.68 24.66
C ALA A 357 6.38 20.72 23.35
N VAL A 358 6.96 21.33 22.31
CA VAL A 358 6.43 21.36 20.95
C VAL A 358 7.18 20.33 20.10
N VAL A 359 6.47 19.39 19.49
CA VAL A 359 7.08 18.32 18.69
C VAL A 359 7.69 18.91 17.41
N SER A 360 9.00 18.72 17.20
CA SER A 360 9.74 19.35 16.09
C SER A 360 9.89 18.46 14.85
N VAL A 361 9.66 17.15 15.00
CA VAL A 361 9.81 16.13 13.94
C VAL A 361 8.46 15.57 13.49
N GLY A 362 8.40 14.97 12.30
CA GLY A 362 7.15 14.47 11.69
C GLY A 362 6.34 13.54 12.61
N ARG A 363 7.00 12.57 13.25
CA ARG A 363 6.40 11.68 14.27
C ARG A 363 7.42 11.40 15.37
N ALA A 364 7.01 11.52 16.63
CA ALA A 364 7.85 11.26 17.79
C ALA A 364 7.22 10.17 18.69
N ASN A 365 8.03 9.20 19.09
CA ASN A 365 7.62 8.15 20.01
C ASN A 365 7.63 8.66 21.44
N VAL A 366 6.51 8.50 22.13
CA VAL A 366 6.36 8.72 23.57
C VAL A 366 6.43 7.36 24.25
N ARG A 367 7.29 7.21 25.26
CA ARG A 367 7.65 5.91 25.85
C ARG A 367 7.26 5.82 27.32
N VAL A 368 7.14 4.58 27.83
CA VAL A 368 6.79 4.34 29.25
C VAL A 368 7.87 4.89 30.21
N LYS A 369 9.15 4.86 29.80
CA LYS A 369 10.30 5.32 30.60
C LYS A 369 11.31 6.08 29.72
N PRO A 370 12.22 6.88 30.32
CA PRO A 370 13.32 7.54 29.60
C PRO A 370 14.28 6.51 29.00
N GLY A 371 14.32 6.39 27.68
CA GLY A 371 15.25 5.51 26.97
C GLY A 371 14.66 4.94 25.68
N LEU A 372 15.51 4.64 24.70
CA LEU A 372 15.08 4.16 23.37
C LEU A 372 14.53 2.73 23.39
N ASP A 373 14.91 1.92 24.37
CA ASP A 373 14.58 0.49 24.43
C ASP A 373 13.23 0.21 25.12
N TYR A 374 12.60 1.23 25.71
CA TYR A 374 11.32 1.10 26.41
C TYR A 374 10.13 1.18 25.46
N LYS A 375 9.07 0.39 25.72
CA LYS A 375 7.84 0.36 24.90
C LYS A 375 7.26 1.76 24.64
N THR A 376 6.81 1.99 23.41
CA THR A 376 6.07 3.19 23.00
C THR A 376 4.63 3.13 23.51
N VAL A 377 4.17 4.18 24.19
CA VAL A 377 2.79 4.36 24.68
C VAL A 377 1.93 5.19 23.74
N ALA A 378 2.54 6.11 22.98
CA ALA A 378 1.86 6.94 22.00
C ALA A 378 2.85 7.43 20.93
N ILE A 379 2.32 7.87 19.80
CA ILE A 379 3.06 8.57 18.76
C ILE A 379 2.42 9.94 18.59
N VAL A 380 3.22 10.99 18.71
CA VAL A 380 2.80 12.38 18.58
C VAL A 380 3.37 12.99 17.32
N SER A 381 2.68 13.98 16.74
CA SER A 381 2.99 14.56 15.44
C SER A 381 3.56 15.97 15.56
N LYS A 382 4.31 16.41 14.55
CA LYS A 382 4.92 17.75 14.48
C LYS A 382 3.91 18.86 14.80
N GLY A 383 4.35 19.85 15.58
CA GLY A 383 3.56 21.03 15.96
C GLY A 383 2.60 20.81 17.14
N GLN A 384 2.40 19.57 17.60
CA GLN A 384 1.61 19.32 18.80
C GLN A 384 2.35 19.80 20.05
N ARG A 385 1.61 20.43 20.97
CA ARG A 385 2.12 21.05 22.19
C ARG A 385 1.64 20.27 23.41
N TYR A 386 2.55 19.92 24.30
CA TYR A 386 2.25 19.18 25.52
C TYR A 386 2.84 19.85 26.75
N ILE A 387 2.13 19.74 27.88
CA ILE A 387 2.62 20.20 29.18
C ILE A 387 3.73 19.27 29.63
N VAL A 388 4.88 19.85 30.00
CA VAL A 388 6.01 19.13 30.60
C VAL A 388 5.82 19.08 32.10
N GLU A 389 5.83 17.88 32.67
CA GLU A 389 5.66 17.66 34.11
C GLU A 389 6.96 17.31 34.84
N ASP A 390 7.89 16.65 34.16
CA ASP A 390 9.17 16.22 34.72
C ASP A 390 10.24 16.14 33.62
N SER A 391 11.52 16.14 34.00
CA SER A 391 12.63 15.89 33.08
C SER A 391 13.68 14.98 33.73
N ARG A 392 14.18 14.00 32.98
CA ARG A 392 15.19 13.04 33.45
C ARG A 392 16.21 12.73 32.38
N LYS A 393 17.40 12.30 32.80
CA LYS A 393 18.40 11.71 31.92
C LYS A 393 18.31 10.19 31.96
N ASP A 394 18.49 9.55 30.81
CA ASP A 394 18.63 8.09 30.76
C ASP A 394 20.06 7.63 31.11
N SER A 395 20.31 6.32 31.10
CA SER A 395 21.62 5.72 31.39
C SER A 395 22.73 6.15 30.43
N ALA A 396 22.38 6.67 29.24
CA ALA A 396 23.30 7.21 28.26
C ALA A 396 23.44 8.75 28.35
N GLY A 397 22.87 9.37 29.39
CA GLY A 397 22.94 10.81 29.64
C GLY A 397 22.01 11.67 28.78
N ARG A 398 21.14 11.07 27.96
CA ARG A 398 20.21 11.80 27.07
C ARG A 398 19.03 12.31 27.87
N ARG A 399 18.59 13.55 27.62
CA ARG A 399 17.45 14.16 28.34
C ARG A 399 16.11 13.75 27.72
N TRP A 400 15.15 13.52 28.59
CA TRP A 400 13.78 13.16 28.28
C TRP A 400 12.81 14.00 29.13
N TYR A 401 11.67 14.32 28.55
CA TYR A 401 10.59 15.09 29.19
C TYR A 401 9.37 14.20 29.37
N LEU A 402 8.77 14.24 30.56
CA LEU A 402 7.49 13.60 30.82
C LEU A 402 6.39 14.54 30.35
N ILE A 403 5.65 14.12 29.34
CA ILE A 403 4.55 14.89 28.76
C ILE A 403 3.20 14.27 29.13
N ARG A 404 2.21 15.13 29.42
CA ARG A 404 0.82 14.72 29.63
C ARG A 404 0.09 14.66 28.28
N LEU A 405 -0.34 13.47 27.87
CA LEU A 405 -1.10 13.24 26.64
C LEU A 405 -2.61 13.37 26.88
N SER A 406 -3.09 12.92 28.03
CA SER A 406 -4.44 13.10 28.55
C SER A 406 -4.42 13.01 30.09
N ASP A 407 -5.55 13.23 30.77
CA ASP A 407 -5.62 13.16 32.24
C ASP A 407 -5.18 11.82 32.82
N GLN A 408 -5.27 10.73 32.05
CA GLN A 408 -4.87 9.39 32.48
C GLN A 408 -3.64 8.83 31.75
N LEU A 409 -3.12 9.52 30.74
CA LEU A 409 -2.00 9.03 29.94
C LEU A 409 -0.83 10.02 29.92
N LYS A 410 0.33 9.54 30.36
CA LYS A 410 1.60 10.28 30.39
C LYS A 410 2.69 9.42 29.78
N GLY A 411 3.72 10.06 29.24
CA GLY A 411 4.91 9.33 28.81
C GLY A 411 6.09 10.22 28.44
N TRP A 412 7.23 9.57 28.22
CA TRP A 412 8.52 10.22 28.06
C TRP A 412 8.84 10.44 26.59
N ILE A 413 9.18 11.68 26.24
CA ILE A 413 9.62 12.09 24.91
C ILE A 413 11.04 12.62 24.95
N SER A 414 11.85 12.34 23.93
CA SER A 414 13.27 12.75 23.91
C SER A 414 13.40 14.24 23.59
N GLU A 415 14.35 14.92 24.23
CA GLU A 415 14.72 16.32 23.93
C GLU A 415 15.07 16.53 22.45
N ARG A 416 15.58 15.51 21.74
CA ARG A 416 15.97 15.64 20.33
C ARG A 416 14.79 15.83 19.37
N VAL A 417 13.57 15.56 19.82
CA VAL A 417 12.36 15.56 18.98
C VAL A 417 11.32 16.59 19.44
N VAL A 418 11.66 17.40 20.44
CA VAL A 418 10.81 18.48 20.94
C VAL A 418 11.62 19.76 21.16
N ALA A 419 11.01 20.91 20.91
CA ALA A 419 11.50 22.20 21.40
C ALA A 419 10.77 22.52 22.71
N ILE A 420 11.50 23.02 23.72
CA ILE A 420 10.88 23.49 24.98
C ILE A 420 10.69 25.00 24.89
N ASP A 421 9.47 25.45 25.15
CA ASP A 421 9.10 26.86 25.30
C ASP A 421 9.29 27.37 26.73
#